data_AF-A0A3N1XSS7-F1
#
_entry.id   AF-A0A3N1XSS7-F1
#
_cell.length_a   1.000
_cell.length_b   1.000
_cell.length_c   1.000
_cell.angle_alpha   90.00
_cell.angle_beta   90.00
_cell.angle_gamma   90.00
#
_symmetry.space_group_name_H-M   'P 1'
#
loop_
_entity.id
_entity.type
_entity.pdbx_description
1 polymer ?
#
loop_
_entity_poly.entity_id
_entity_poly.type
_entity_poly.pdbx_seq_one_letter_code
_entity_poly.pdbx_strand_id
1 'polypeptide(L)'
;MINKILFEYKNAFSFKNKYLKYFKKRSVIISFAIVVLGFTVLTFLSYILEMSWPLIFLCIPIFFIMPILNIEIKRIVKEQYDCKNKYEVNKLFKLDFEKRLRQKYIDVLNIEQIDYLIPLIDQNLAELKPSLYIKSGIFAGIFGPLWLSYVTTIFKYTKSIDEATKVFVIIIVLFAMIYGLYFGFKEGIIKDILYSDYNKMKELRNLMIEYRLINMNEKSKITPTIKI
;
A
#
# COMPACT_ATOMS: atom_id res chain seq x y z
N MET A 1 19.17 -0.07 18.42
CA MET A 1 18.25 -1.22 18.65
C MET A 1 17.01 -1.14 17.77
N ILE A 2 16.26 -0.04 17.78
CA ILE A 2 15.04 0.15 16.98
C ILE A 2 15.25 -0.02 15.48
N ASN A 3 16.32 0.51 14.90
CA ASN A 3 16.61 0.31 13.47
C ASN A 3 16.75 -1.18 13.10
N LYS A 4 17.26 -2.01 14.01
CA LYS A 4 17.33 -3.47 13.81
C LYS A 4 15.94 -4.11 13.88
N ILE A 5 15.07 -3.66 14.78
CA ILE A 5 13.67 -4.12 14.89
C ILE A 5 12.88 -3.70 13.64
N LEU A 6 13.05 -2.45 13.19
CA LEU A 6 12.45 -1.95 11.97
C LEU A 6 12.95 -2.72 10.73
N PHE A 7 14.23 -3.09 10.70
CA PHE A 7 14.78 -3.93 9.63
C PHE A 7 14.14 -5.32 9.61
N GLU A 8 14.00 -5.98 10.76
CA GLU A 8 13.29 -7.27 10.85
C GLU A 8 11.83 -7.13 10.44
N TYR A 9 11.17 -6.06 10.86
CA TYR A 9 9.80 -5.77 10.48
C TYR A 9 9.68 -5.61 8.95
N LYS A 10 10.56 -4.80 8.34
CA LYS A 10 10.61 -4.62 6.87
C LYS A 10 10.84 -5.95 6.16
N ASN A 11 11.75 -6.78 6.65
CA ASN A 11 12.03 -8.08 6.03
C ASN A 11 10.88 -9.07 6.18
N ALA A 12 10.29 -9.18 7.36
CA ALA A 12 9.17 -10.10 7.58
C ALA A 12 7.91 -9.65 6.82
N PHE A 13 7.59 -8.35 6.85
CA PHE A 13 6.35 -7.84 6.28
C PHE A 13 6.43 -7.43 4.81
N SER A 14 7.60 -7.49 4.18
CA SER A 14 7.75 -7.08 2.79
C SER A 14 6.89 -7.89 1.82
N PHE A 15 6.19 -7.20 0.93
CA PHE A 15 5.48 -7.73 -0.23
C PHE A 15 6.37 -8.61 -1.11
N LYS A 16 7.66 -8.26 -1.25
CA LYS A 16 8.63 -9.10 -1.97
C LYS A 16 8.71 -10.50 -1.34
N ASN A 17 8.86 -10.52 -0.02
CA ASN A 17 9.03 -11.75 0.75
C ASN A 17 7.72 -12.52 0.95
N LYS A 18 6.59 -11.80 1.01
CA LYS A 18 5.25 -12.37 1.16
C LYS A 18 4.68 -12.91 -0.15
N TYR A 19 4.82 -12.21 -1.26
CA TYR A 19 4.10 -12.54 -2.48
C TYR A 19 5.02 -12.65 -3.68
N LEU A 20 5.83 -11.62 -3.98
CA LEU A 20 6.56 -11.51 -5.25
C LEU A 20 7.43 -12.74 -5.57
N LYS A 21 8.10 -13.31 -4.57
CA LYS A 21 8.98 -14.47 -4.76
C LYS A 21 8.27 -15.74 -5.26
N TYR A 22 6.94 -15.82 -5.08
CA TYR A 22 6.12 -16.97 -5.47
C TYR A 22 5.33 -16.74 -6.77
N PHE A 23 5.50 -15.60 -7.43
CA PHE A 23 4.80 -15.32 -8.68
C PHE A 23 5.20 -16.31 -9.78
N LYS A 24 4.21 -16.87 -10.47
CA LYS A 24 4.49 -17.70 -11.65
C LYS A 24 5.06 -16.83 -12.76
N LYS A 25 6.20 -17.24 -13.34
CA LYS A 25 6.82 -16.56 -14.50
C LYS A 25 5.81 -16.37 -15.64
N ARG A 26 4.96 -17.37 -15.89
CA ARG A 26 3.88 -17.29 -16.90
C ARG A 26 2.92 -16.13 -16.66
N SER A 27 2.51 -15.87 -15.42
CA SER A 27 1.57 -14.78 -15.08
C SER A 27 2.21 -13.41 -15.25
N VAL A 28 3.53 -13.30 -15.01
CA VAL A 28 4.31 -12.09 -15.31
C VAL A 28 4.40 -11.86 -16.82
N ILE A 29 4.70 -12.90 -17.60
CA ILE A 29 4.78 -12.83 -19.07
C ILE A 29 3.42 -12.47 -19.67
N ILE A 30 2.32 -13.06 -19.20
CA ILE A 30 0.96 -12.75 -19.67
C ILE A 30 0.61 -11.30 -19.34
N SER A 31 0.88 -10.83 -18.11
CA SER A 31 0.68 -9.42 -17.74
C SER A 31 1.45 -8.48 -18.66
N PHE A 32 2.72 -8.79 -18.94
CA PHE A 32 3.55 -8.00 -19.85
C PHE A 32 3.00 -7.99 -21.29
N ALA A 33 2.60 -9.15 -21.81
CA ALA A 33 2.01 -9.28 -23.14
C ALA A 33 0.71 -8.48 -23.28
N ILE A 34 -0.18 -8.53 -22.27
CA ILE A 34 -1.43 -7.76 -22.25
C ILE A 34 -1.15 -6.26 -22.27
N VAL A 35 -0.15 -5.81 -21.50
CA VAL A 35 0.24 -4.40 -21.47
C VAL A 35 0.76 -3.95 -22.83
N VAL A 36 1.70 -4.71 -23.42
CA VAL A 36 2.28 -4.39 -24.74
C VAL A 36 1.20 -4.40 -25.82
N LEU A 37 0.36 -5.44 -25.89
CA LEU A 37 -0.73 -5.51 -26.87
C LEU A 37 -1.75 -4.38 -26.67
N GLY A 38 -2.12 -4.09 -25.43
CA GLY A 38 -3.02 -2.99 -25.11
C GLY A 38 -2.47 -1.64 -25.57
N PHE A 39 -1.17 -1.40 -25.38
CA PHE A 39 -0.49 -0.22 -25.89
C PHE A 39 -0.49 -0.15 -27.43
N THR A 40 -0.16 -1.25 -28.10
CA THR A 40 -0.15 -1.31 -29.57
C THR A 40 -1.54 -1.07 -30.15
N VAL A 41 -2.59 -1.66 -29.56
CA VAL A 41 -3.98 -1.46 -30.01
C VAL A 41 -4.43 -0.02 -29.81
N LEU A 42 -4.13 0.58 -28.66
CA LEU A 42 -4.52 1.97 -28.38
C LEU A 42 -3.80 2.98 -29.27
N THR A 43 -2.51 2.76 -29.53
CA THR A 43 -1.73 3.63 -30.44
C THR A 43 -2.25 3.52 -31.87
N PHE A 44 -2.55 2.30 -32.34
CA PHE A 44 -3.14 2.08 -33.66
C PHE A 44 -4.54 2.69 -33.80
N LEU A 45 -5.41 2.51 -32.80
CA LEU A 45 -6.74 3.14 -32.78
C LEU A 45 -6.67 4.66 -32.78
N SER A 46 -5.73 5.23 -32.03
CA SER A 46 -5.54 6.68 -31.98
C SER A 46 -5.08 7.24 -33.32
N TYR A 47 -4.26 6.49 -34.06
CA TYR A 47 -3.82 6.84 -35.40
C TYR A 47 -5.00 6.82 -36.39
N ILE A 48 -5.84 5.78 -36.39
CA ILE A 48 -6.99 5.66 -37.29
C ILE A 48 -8.06 6.72 -37.00
N LEU A 49 -8.31 7.02 -35.72
CA LEU A 49 -9.34 7.95 -35.30
C LEU A 49 -8.87 9.41 -35.27
N GLU A 50 -7.65 9.68 -35.74
CA GLU A 50 -7.00 11.00 -35.71
C GLU A 50 -7.11 11.69 -34.33
N MET A 51 -7.06 10.89 -33.26
CA MET A 51 -7.23 11.40 -31.90
C MET A 51 -5.97 12.15 -31.47
N SER A 52 -6.12 13.41 -31.11
CA SER A 52 -5.02 14.29 -30.67
C SER A 52 -4.52 14.03 -29.23
N TRP A 53 -5.19 13.14 -28.47
CA TRP A 53 -4.90 12.91 -27.04
C TRP A 53 -4.69 11.42 -26.68
N PRO A 54 -3.88 10.64 -27.42
CA PRO A 54 -3.67 9.21 -27.15
C PRO A 54 -3.01 8.95 -25.79
N LEU A 55 -2.20 9.91 -25.33
CA LEU A 55 -1.44 9.84 -24.08
C LEU A 55 -2.32 9.58 -22.85
N ILE A 56 -3.57 10.06 -22.86
CA ILE A 56 -4.52 9.89 -21.77
C ILE A 56 -4.93 8.40 -21.64
N PHE A 57 -5.09 7.69 -22.76
CA PHE A 57 -5.52 6.29 -22.77
C PHE A 57 -4.39 5.29 -22.49
N LEU A 58 -3.13 5.73 -22.55
CA LEU A 58 -1.95 4.91 -22.26
C LEU A 58 -1.94 4.32 -20.83
N CYS A 59 -2.72 4.86 -19.91
CA CYS A 59 -2.84 4.27 -18.57
C CYS A 59 -3.74 3.02 -18.54
N ILE A 60 -4.62 2.83 -19.52
CA ILE A 60 -5.63 1.74 -19.55
C ILE A 60 -4.99 0.34 -19.54
N PRO A 61 -3.95 0.04 -20.35
CA PRO A 61 -3.33 -1.29 -20.36
C PRO A 61 -2.79 -1.74 -19.00
N ILE A 62 -2.35 -0.78 -18.17
CA ILE A 62 -1.84 -1.05 -16.81
C ILE A 62 -2.95 -1.53 -15.87
N PHE A 63 -4.22 -1.16 -16.10
CA PHE A 63 -5.35 -1.67 -15.31
C PHE A 63 -5.55 -3.17 -15.44
N PHE A 64 -5.27 -3.74 -16.61
CA PHE A 64 -5.45 -5.16 -16.84
C PHE A 64 -4.44 -6.02 -16.07
N ILE A 65 -3.39 -5.41 -15.50
CA ILE A 65 -2.47 -6.08 -14.58
C ILE A 65 -3.16 -6.41 -13.24
N MET A 66 -4.13 -5.58 -12.80
CA MET A 66 -4.76 -5.70 -11.48
C MET A 66 -5.48 -7.04 -11.22
N PRO A 67 -6.37 -7.51 -12.12
CA PRO A 67 -7.00 -8.81 -11.96
C PRO A 67 -5.98 -9.95 -11.86
N ILE A 68 -4.90 -9.88 -12.65
CA ILE A 68 -3.86 -10.91 -12.69
C ILE A 68 -3.08 -10.93 -11.37
N LEU A 69 -2.70 -9.77 -10.85
CA LEU A 69 -2.08 -9.65 -9.51
C LEU A 69 -2.99 -10.23 -8.43
N ASN A 70 -4.29 -9.91 -8.45
CA ASN A 70 -5.25 -10.41 -7.46
C ASN A 70 -5.44 -11.93 -7.53
N ILE A 71 -5.50 -12.50 -8.74
CA ILE A 71 -5.58 -13.95 -8.95
C ILE A 71 -4.31 -14.62 -8.42
N GLU A 72 -3.12 -14.09 -8.73
CA GLU A 72 -1.86 -14.62 -8.23
C GLU A 72 -1.75 -14.52 -6.70
N ILE A 73 -2.17 -13.40 -6.09
CA ILE A 73 -2.17 -13.27 -4.64
C ILE A 73 -3.10 -14.31 -4.00
N LYS A 74 -4.33 -14.49 -4.51
CA LYS A 74 -5.25 -15.52 -4.02
C LYS A 74 -4.67 -16.92 -4.16
N ARG A 75 -4.03 -17.20 -5.29
CA ARG A 75 -3.32 -18.46 -5.52
C ARG A 75 -2.21 -18.68 -4.50
N ILE A 76 -1.35 -17.69 -4.29
CA ILE A 76 -0.23 -17.77 -3.32
C ILE A 76 -0.77 -18.01 -1.90
N VAL A 77 -1.81 -17.29 -1.50
CA VAL A 77 -2.48 -17.46 -0.20
C VAL A 77 -2.93 -18.92 0.00
N LYS A 78 -3.54 -19.53 -1.01
CA LYS A 78 -4.04 -20.90 -0.93
C LYS A 78 -2.96 -21.96 -1.11
N GLU A 79 -2.13 -21.86 -2.15
CA GLU A 79 -1.19 -22.91 -2.55
C GLU A 79 0.14 -22.86 -1.80
N GLN A 80 0.60 -21.69 -1.36
CA GLN A 80 1.93 -21.55 -0.73
C GLN A 80 1.85 -21.40 0.78
N TYR A 81 0.79 -20.77 1.27
CA TYR A 81 0.59 -20.53 2.70
C TYR A 81 -0.51 -21.38 3.32
N ASP A 82 -1.23 -22.19 2.52
CA ASP A 82 -2.36 -23.01 2.97
C ASP A 82 -3.39 -22.22 3.83
N CYS A 83 -3.61 -20.97 3.44
CA CYS A 83 -4.49 -20.04 4.13
C CYS A 83 -5.77 -19.81 3.33
N LYS A 84 -6.89 -19.56 4.03
CA LYS A 84 -8.18 -19.24 3.39
C LYS A 84 -8.19 -17.82 2.82
N ASN A 85 -7.46 -16.90 3.44
CA ASN A 85 -7.48 -15.48 3.08
C ASN A 85 -6.16 -14.76 3.44
N LYS A 86 -6.02 -13.52 2.98
CA LYS A 86 -4.84 -12.68 3.25
C LYS A 86 -4.65 -12.37 4.75
N TYR A 87 -5.74 -12.39 5.54
CA TYR A 87 -5.69 -12.10 6.97
C TYR A 87 -4.95 -13.21 7.75
N GLU A 88 -5.23 -14.47 7.43
CA GLU A 88 -4.52 -15.62 8.00
C GLU A 88 -3.03 -15.59 7.66
N VAL A 89 -2.68 -15.24 6.41
CA VAL A 89 -1.28 -15.02 6.02
C VAL A 89 -0.63 -13.93 6.88
N ASN A 90 -1.30 -12.79 7.08
CA ASN A 90 -0.76 -11.74 7.95
C ASN A 90 -0.55 -12.21 9.39
N LYS A 91 -1.42 -13.09 9.92
CA LYS A 91 -1.23 -13.71 11.25
C LYS A 91 0.01 -14.61 11.28
N LEU A 92 0.24 -15.43 10.25
CA LEU A 92 1.46 -16.25 10.15
C LEU A 92 2.73 -15.38 10.16
N PHE A 93 2.72 -14.27 9.43
CA PHE A 93 3.86 -13.34 9.41
C PHE A 93 4.05 -12.58 10.72
N LYS A 94 2.99 -12.30 11.48
CA LYS A 94 3.12 -11.79 12.86
C LYS A 94 3.83 -12.80 13.77
N LEU A 95 3.50 -14.09 13.65
CA LEU A 95 4.16 -15.15 14.42
C LEU A 95 5.63 -15.34 14.00
N ASP A 96 5.93 -15.27 12.70
CA ASP A 96 7.33 -15.30 12.21
C ASP A 96 8.13 -14.12 12.76
N PHE A 97 7.55 -12.91 12.75
CA PHE A 97 8.18 -11.73 13.30
C PHE A 97 8.45 -11.86 14.80
N GLU A 98 7.48 -12.34 15.57
CA GLU A 98 7.67 -12.65 16.99
C GLU A 98 8.83 -13.63 17.22
N LYS A 99 8.91 -14.71 16.43
CA LYS A 99 10.03 -15.67 16.53
C LYS A 99 11.38 -15.01 16.26
N ARG A 100 11.47 -14.13 15.24
CA ARG A 100 12.69 -13.37 14.92
C ARG A 100 13.10 -12.43 16.06
N LEU A 101 12.13 -11.82 16.75
CA LEU A 101 12.39 -10.97 17.91
C LEU A 101 12.97 -11.78 19.07
N ARG A 102 12.38 -12.94 19.37
CA ARG A 102 12.88 -13.84 20.43
C ARG A 102 14.31 -14.32 20.15
N GLN A 103 14.63 -14.66 18.90
CA GLN A 103 16.00 -15.00 18.48
C GLN A 103 17.01 -13.87 18.70
N LYS A 104 16.54 -12.62 18.78
CA LYS A 104 17.34 -11.43 19.07
C LYS A 104 17.26 -10.98 20.53
N TYR A 105 16.86 -11.88 21.43
CA TYR A 105 16.72 -11.64 22.87
C TYR A 105 15.68 -10.57 23.24
N ILE A 106 14.72 -10.29 22.35
CA ILE A 106 13.56 -9.45 22.65
C ILE A 106 12.39 -10.40 22.91
N ASP A 107 12.02 -10.54 24.18
CA ASP A 107 10.86 -11.32 24.58
C ASP A 107 9.60 -10.45 24.52
N VAL A 108 8.80 -10.65 23.50
CA VAL A 108 7.51 -9.95 23.33
C VAL A 108 6.47 -10.36 24.38
N LEU A 109 6.68 -11.45 25.13
CA LEU A 109 5.84 -11.82 26.28
C LEU A 109 6.22 -11.05 27.56
N ASN A 110 7.42 -10.44 27.59
CA ASN A 110 7.85 -9.64 28.71
C ASN A 110 7.32 -8.20 28.59
N ILE A 111 6.32 -7.88 29.42
CA ILE A 111 5.68 -6.56 29.45
C ILE A 111 6.68 -5.45 29.71
N GLU A 112 7.69 -5.64 30.57
CA GLU A 112 8.68 -4.61 30.90
C GLU A 112 9.55 -4.26 29.70
N GLN A 113 9.93 -5.26 28.90
CA GLN A 113 10.69 -5.04 27.66
C GLN A 113 9.86 -4.29 26.62
N ILE A 114 8.57 -4.62 26.50
CA ILE A 114 7.64 -3.92 25.60
C ILE A 114 7.40 -2.48 26.07
N ASP A 115 7.22 -2.27 27.38
CA ASP A 115 7.02 -0.95 27.99
C ASP A 115 8.26 -0.06 27.86
N TYR A 116 9.46 -0.65 27.81
CA TYR A 116 10.69 0.05 27.48
C TYR A 116 10.82 0.37 25.98
N LEU A 117 10.36 -0.53 25.11
CA LEU A 117 10.44 -0.38 23.64
C LEU A 117 9.49 0.68 23.09
N ILE A 118 8.27 0.78 23.61
CA ILE A 118 7.25 1.72 23.10
C ILE A 118 7.72 3.19 23.14
N PRO A 119 8.25 3.73 24.25
CA PRO A 119 8.74 5.10 24.31
C PRO A 119 9.88 5.38 23.33
N LEU A 120 10.79 4.43 23.15
CA LEU A 120 11.89 4.57 22.20
C LEU A 120 11.36 4.61 20.75
N ILE A 121 10.32 3.84 20.43
CA ILE A 121 9.64 3.88 19.13
C ILE A 121 8.94 5.24 18.95
N ASP A 122 8.31 5.77 20.02
CA ASP A 122 7.65 7.07 20.00
C ASP A 122 8.62 8.23 19.77
N GLN A 123 9.82 8.18 20.34
CA GLN A 123 10.89 9.15 20.06
C GLN A 123 11.29 9.14 18.58
N ASN A 124 11.57 7.97 18.01
CA ASN A 124 11.91 7.86 16.58
C ASN A 124 10.75 8.27 15.67
N LEU A 125 9.50 8.02 16.08
CA LEU A 125 8.32 8.49 15.35
C LEU A 125 8.20 10.02 15.34
N ALA A 126 8.54 10.68 16.45
CA ALA A 126 8.52 12.14 16.53
C ALA A 126 9.54 12.77 15.57
N GLU A 127 10.74 12.18 15.47
CA GLU A 127 11.79 12.61 14.53
C GLU A 127 11.40 12.38 13.07
N LEU A 128 10.76 11.23 12.78
CA LEU A 128 10.33 10.87 11.42
C LEU A 128 9.01 11.54 11.00
N LYS A 129 8.33 12.26 11.90
CA LYS A 129 6.98 12.77 11.67
C LYS A 129 7.00 13.78 10.50
N PRO A 130 6.39 13.44 9.35
CA PRO A 130 6.25 14.44 8.30
C PRO A 130 5.33 15.55 8.83
N SER A 131 5.72 16.81 8.63
CA SER A 131 4.88 17.95 8.97
C SER A 131 3.60 17.92 8.11
N LEU A 132 2.50 17.47 8.72
CA LEU A 132 1.19 17.34 8.06
C LEU A 132 0.72 18.66 7.44
N TYR A 133 0.99 19.78 8.11
CA TYR A 133 0.67 21.13 7.62
C TYR A 133 1.42 21.50 6.34
N ILE A 134 2.66 21.01 6.18
CA ILE A 134 3.43 21.22 4.96
C ILE A 134 2.81 20.41 3.81
N LYS A 135 2.36 19.17 4.05
CA LYS A 135 1.74 18.37 2.99
C LYS A 135 0.42 18.95 2.48
N SER A 136 -0.50 19.32 3.37
CA SER A 136 -1.82 19.83 2.97
C SER A 136 -1.73 21.22 2.34
N GLY A 137 -0.90 22.10 2.92
CA GLY A 137 -0.69 23.47 2.44
C GLY A 137 0.06 23.52 1.11
N ILE A 138 1.10 22.69 0.94
CA ILE A 138 1.79 22.56 -0.35
C ILE A 138 0.88 21.94 -1.40
N PHE A 139 0.10 20.91 -1.06
CA PHE A 139 -0.86 20.35 -2.01
C PHE A 139 -1.90 21.38 -2.44
N ALA A 140 -2.53 22.10 -1.51
CA ALA A 140 -3.52 23.12 -1.85
C ALA A 140 -2.90 24.30 -2.64
N GLY A 141 -1.70 24.74 -2.25
CA GLY A 141 -0.98 25.84 -2.91
C GLY A 141 -0.46 25.50 -4.31
N ILE A 142 -0.17 24.23 -4.60
CA ILE A 142 0.25 23.77 -5.94
C ILE A 142 -0.96 23.36 -6.78
N PHE A 143 -1.86 22.54 -6.24
CA PHE A 143 -2.99 22.01 -7.00
C PHE A 143 -4.10 23.02 -7.23
N GLY A 144 -4.34 23.97 -6.33
CA GLY A 144 -5.36 25.01 -6.52
C GLY A 144 -5.10 25.84 -7.79
N PRO A 145 -3.91 26.45 -7.95
CA PRO A 145 -3.55 27.17 -9.16
C PRO A 145 -3.47 26.29 -10.41
N LEU A 146 -2.96 25.05 -10.30
CA LEU A 146 -2.95 24.11 -11.42
C LEU A 146 -4.35 23.73 -11.87
N TRP A 147 -5.29 23.54 -10.92
CA TRP A 147 -6.69 23.23 -11.22
C TRP A 147 -7.39 24.41 -11.91
N LEU A 148 -7.18 25.63 -11.42
CA LEU A 148 -7.69 26.85 -12.06
C LEU A 148 -7.11 27.04 -13.47
N SER A 149 -5.81 26.84 -13.64
CA SER A 149 -5.14 26.89 -14.95
C SER A 149 -5.66 25.81 -15.89
N TYR A 150 -5.94 24.62 -15.38
CA TYR A 150 -6.48 23.51 -16.14
C TYR A 150 -7.91 23.80 -16.62
N VAL A 151 -8.80 24.23 -15.73
CA VAL A 151 -10.19 24.58 -16.08
C VAL A 151 -10.22 25.71 -17.11
N THR A 152 -9.44 26.77 -16.89
CA THR A 152 -9.35 27.90 -17.83
C THR A 152 -8.78 27.48 -19.19
N THR A 153 -7.81 26.57 -19.21
CA THR A 153 -7.25 26.02 -20.46
C THR A 153 -8.29 25.20 -21.23
N ILE A 154 -9.05 24.34 -20.56
CA ILE A 154 -10.12 23.57 -21.23
C ILE A 154 -11.10 24.53 -21.90
N PHE A 155 -11.65 25.48 -21.16
CA PHE A 155 -12.63 26.42 -21.70
C PHE A 155 -12.06 27.32 -22.82
N LYS A 156 -10.74 27.54 -22.85
CA LYS A 156 -10.08 28.31 -23.91
C LYS A 156 -9.91 27.52 -25.21
N TYR A 157 -9.76 26.19 -25.14
CA TYR A 157 -9.48 25.34 -26.29
C TYR A 157 -10.68 24.53 -26.79
N THR A 158 -11.81 24.55 -26.09
CA THR A 158 -13.07 23.91 -26.52
C THR A 158 -14.04 24.94 -27.08
N LYS A 159 -14.72 24.62 -28.18
CA LYS A 159 -15.62 25.56 -28.88
C LYS A 159 -17.03 25.55 -28.32
N SER A 160 -17.38 24.55 -27.51
CA SER A 160 -18.69 24.40 -26.89
C SER A 160 -18.60 23.85 -25.47
N ILE A 161 -19.63 24.11 -24.66
CA ILE A 161 -19.77 23.57 -23.30
C ILE A 161 -19.83 22.03 -23.34
N ASP A 162 -20.43 21.45 -24.37
CA ASP A 162 -20.50 19.99 -24.57
C ASP A 162 -19.11 19.37 -24.77
N GLU A 163 -18.25 19.99 -25.57
CA GLU A 163 -16.87 19.54 -25.75
C GLU A 163 -16.05 19.67 -24.46
N ALA A 164 -16.18 20.80 -23.75
CA ALA A 164 -15.54 21.01 -22.44
C ALA A 164 -15.96 19.94 -21.43
N THR A 165 -17.25 19.60 -21.41
CA THR A 165 -17.81 18.58 -20.52
C THR A 165 -17.28 17.19 -20.85
N LYS A 166 -17.19 16.83 -22.14
CA LYS A 166 -16.59 15.55 -22.57
C LYS A 166 -15.14 15.42 -22.12
N VAL A 167 -14.32 16.45 -22.32
CA VAL A 167 -12.90 16.46 -21.90
C VAL A 167 -12.79 16.37 -20.37
N PHE A 168 -13.63 17.10 -19.64
CA PHE A 168 -13.67 17.08 -18.18
C PHE A 168 -14.04 15.69 -17.63
N VAL A 169 -15.07 15.05 -18.21
CA VAL A 169 -15.50 13.69 -17.83
C VAL A 169 -14.39 12.68 -18.10
N ILE A 170 -13.71 12.74 -19.25
CA ILE A 170 -12.59 11.86 -19.57
C ILE A 170 -11.49 11.96 -18.51
N ILE A 171 -11.17 13.17 -18.06
CA ILE A 171 -10.11 13.39 -17.07
C ILE A 171 -10.54 12.96 -15.67
N ILE A 172 -11.80 13.16 -15.28
CA ILE A 172 -12.35 12.61 -14.03
C ILE A 172 -12.33 11.08 -14.06
N VAL A 173 -12.74 10.47 -15.17
CA VAL A 173 -12.67 9.01 -15.33
C VAL A 173 -11.23 8.53 -15.23
N LEU A 174 -10.26 9.27 -15.77
CA LEU A 174 -8.84 9.00 -15.61
C LEU A 174 -8.39 9.07 -14.16
N PHE A 175 -8.78 10.12 -13.43
CA PHE A 175 -8.46 10.25 -12.02
C PHE A 175 -9.10 9.14 -11.18
N ALA A 176 -10.36 8.79 -11.45
CA ALA A 176 -11.04 7.68 -10.82
C ALA A 176 -10.34 6.34 -11.11
N MET A 177 -9.88 6.17 -12.35
CA MET A 177 -9.03 5.06 -12.75
C MET A 177 -7.72 5.05 -11.94
N ILE A 178 -6.93 6.12 -11.97
CA ILE A 178 -5.65 6.22 -11.23
C ILE A 178 -5.87 5.99 -9.74
N TYR A 179 -6.98 6.48 -9.18
CA TYR A 179 -7.38 6.25 -7.80
C TYR A 179 -7.75 4.79 -7.53
N GLY A 180 -8.38 4.12 -8.50
CA GLY A 180 -8.60 2.66 -8.48
C GLY A 180 -7.28 1.87 -8.49
N LEU A 181 -6.30 2.26 -9.31
CA LEU A 181 -4.95 1.68 -9.26
C LEU A 181 -4.30 1.92 -7.89
N TYR A 182 -4.44 3.14 -7.36
CA TYR A 182 -3.92 3.48 -6.05
C TYR A 182 -4.48 2.54 -4.99
N PHE A 183 -5.79 2.28 -4.95
CA PHE A 183 -6.37 1.33 -4.01
C PHE A 183 -5.95 -0.13 -4.24
N GLY A 184 -5.88 -0.58 -5.50
CA GLY A 184 -5.45 -1.94 -5.84
C GLY A 184 -3.98 -2.20 -5.47
N PHE A 185 -3.10 -1.22 -5.71
CA PHE A 185 -1.70 -1.27 -5.29
C PHE A 185 -1.49 -0.94 -3.80
N LYS A 186 -2.46 -0.27 -3.14
CA LYS A 186 -2.37 0.20 -1.74
C LYS A 186 -1.99 -0.93 -0.80
N GLU A 187 -2.67 -2.07 -0.93
CA GLU A 187 -2.50 -3.18 0.00
C GLU A 187 -1.17 -3.94 -0.16
N GLY A 188 -0.59 -3.94 -1.36
CA GLY A 188 0.57 -4.77 -1.67
C GLY A 188 1.85 -3.97 -1.85
N ILE A 189 1.89 -3.14 -2.90
CA ILE A 189 3.12 -2.51 -3.39
C ILE A 189 3.31 -1.14 -2.76
N ILE A 190 2.25 -0.35 -2.61
CA ILE A 190 2.33 0.99 -2.03
C ILE A 190 2.62 0.93 -0.52
N LYS A 191 2.05 -0.05 0.21
CA LYS A 191 2.43 -0.30 1.61
C LYS A 191 3.92 -0.60 1.80
N ASP A 192 4.55 -1.19 0.81
CA ASP A 192 5.94 -1.62 0.92
C ASP A 192 6.94 -0.61 0.34
N ILE A 193 6.57 0.06 -0.76
CA ILE A 193 7.39 1.02 -1.52
C ILE A 193 7.16 2.47 -1.07
N LEU A 194 5.93 2.84 -0.76
CA LEU A 194 5.48 4.24 -0.57
C LEU A 194 5.26 4.63 0.90
N TYR A 195 5.12 3.66 1.81
CA TYR A 195 5.07 3.98 3.23
C TYR A 195 6.48 4.36 3.68
N SER A 196 6.66 5.66 3.99
CA SER A 196 7.89 6.15 4.57
C SER A 196 8.18 5.42 5.88
N ASP A 197 9.44 5.44 6.30
CA ASP A 197 9.88 4.79 7.54
C ASP A 197 9.03 5.21 8.75
N TYR A 198 8.44 6.40 8.72
CA TYR A 198 7.43 6.85 9.68
C TYR A 198 6.22 5.91 9.79
N ASN A 199 5.56 5.57 8.69
CA ASN A 199 4.36 4.73 8.75
C ASN A 199 4.70 3.29 9.15
N LYS A 200 5.86 2.76 8.70
CA LYS A 200 6.34 1.43 9.11
C LYS A 200 6.66 1.39 10.60
N MET A 201 7.26 2.46 11.13
CA MET A 201 7.50 2.63 12.56
C MET A 201 6.18 2.72 13.35
N LYS A 202 5.16 3.38 12.78
CA LYS A 202 3.82 3.48 13.40
C LYS A 202 3.12 2.14 13.46
N GLU A 203 3.21 1.32 12.41
CA GLU A 203 2.67 -0.05 12.42
C GLU A 203 3.43 -0.94 13.40
N LEU A 204 4.75 -0.81 13.50
CA LEU A 204 5.57 -1.50 14.50
C LEU A 204 5.13 -1.13 15.93
N ARG A 205 4.91 0.15 16.22
CA ARG A 205 4.40 0.62 17.51
C ARG A 205 3.07 -0.06 17.87
N ASN A 206 2.14 -0.08 16.93
CA ASN A 206 0.83 -0.68 17.15
C ASN A 206 0.93 -2.18 17.41
N LEU A 207 1.85 -2.88 16.75
CA LEU A 207 2.13 -4.30 17.04
C LEU A 207 2.67 -4.50 18.46
N MET A 208 3.59 -3.63 18.93
CA MET A 208 4.10 -3.71 20.31
C MET A 208 2.99 -3.48 21.34
N ILE A 209 2.08 -2.53 21.08
CA ILE A 209 0.91 -2.29 21.93
C ILE A 209 -0.05 -3.49 21.92
N GLU A 210 -0.26 -4.12 20.77
CA GLU A 210 -1.06 -5.35 20.66
C GLU A 210 -0.47 -6.47 21.52
N TYR A 211 0.84 -6.71 21.45
CA TYR A 211 1.53 -7.69 22.31
C TYR A 211 1.38 -7.35 23.79
N ARG A 212 1.55 -6.09 24.17
CA ARG A 212 1.34 -5.62 25.55
C ARG A 212 -0.07 -5.95 26.07
N LEU A 213 -1.10 -5.65 25.29
CA LEU A 213 -2.50 -5.86 25.66
C LEU A 213 -2.85 -7.35 25.78
N ILE A 214 -2.31 -8.19 24.88
CA ILE A 214 -2.48 -9.65 24.96
C ILE A 214 -1.88 -10.18 26.27
N ASN A 215 -0.65 -9.78 26.61
CA ASN A 215 0.02 -10.23 27.83
C ASN A 215 -0.69 -9.76 29.10
N MET A 216 -1.27 -8.56 29.11
CA MET A 216 -2.05 -8.06 30.24
C MET A 216 -3.33 -8.89 30.47
N ASN A 217 -4.02 -9.26 29.38
CA ASN A 217 -5.22 -10.11 29.44
C ASN A 217 -4.91 -11.56 29.84
N GLU A 218 -3.72 -12.07 29.52
CA GLU A 218 -3.30 -13.40 29.97
C GLU A 218 -2.96 -13.40 31.47
N LYS A 219 -2.28 -12.37 31.99
CA LYS A 219 -2.03 -12.23 33.43
C LYS A 219 -3.31 -12.07 34.26
N SER A 220 -4.31 -11.35 33.76
CA SER A 220 -5.59 -11.17 34.46
C SER A 220 -6.41 -12.47 34.57
N LYS A 221 -6.25 -13.40 33.62
CA LYS A 221 -6.88 -14.73 33.68
C LYS A 221 -6.23 -15.69 34.68
N ILE A 222 -4.97 -15.43 35.04
CA ILE A 222 -4.19 -16.26 35.97
C ILE A 222 -4.34 -15.79 37.42
N THR A 223 -4.93 -14.61 37.67
CA THR A 223 -5.18 -14.13 39.03
C THR A 223 -6.41 -14.88 39.59
N PRO A 224 -6.27 -15.82 40.54
CA PRO A 224 -7.42 -16.48 41.12
C PRO A 224 -8.24 -15.43 41.88
N THR A 225 -9.56 -15.46 41.68
CA THR A 225 -10.53 -14.85 42.59
C THR A 225 -10.16 -15.23 44.01
N ILE A 226 -9.61 -14.26 44.75
CA ILE A 226 -9.50 -14.35 46.20
C ILE A 226 -10.95 -14.43 46.69
N LYS A 227 -11.39 -15.64 47.03
CA LYS A 227 -12.61 -15.82 47.81
C LYS A 227 -12.31 -15.23 49.19
N ILE A 228 -12.90 -14.07 49.46
CA ILE A 228 -13.07 -13.53 50.81
C ILE A 228 -14.16 -14.36 51.49
#